data_AF-A0A6N6K9J2-F1
#
_entry.id   AF-A0A6N6K9J2-F1
#
_cell.length_a   1.000
_cell.length_b   1.000
_cell.length_c   1.000
_cell.angle_alpha   90.00
_cell.angle_beta   90.00
_cell.angle_gamma   90.00
#
_symmetry.space_group_name_H-M   'P 1'
#
loop_
_entity.id
_entity.type
_entity.pdbx_description
1 polymer ?
#
loop_
_entity_poly.entity_id
_entity_poly.type
_entity_poly.pdbx_seq_one_letter_code
_entity_poly.pdbx_strand_id
1 'polypeptide(L)' 'MALLSGCAKSQIQYEAIKVNQLPIPASLLSECPVPIIPKEMTYGDSVLLNLTLLDSIDECNGKLRAITAIEENRSKP' A
#
# COMPACT_ATOMS: atom_id res chain seq x y z
N MET A 1 -59.66 -6.35 15.86
CA MET A 1 -59.10 -5.02 15.53
C MET A 1 -57.77 -5.23 14.87
N ALA A 2 -57.66 -4.93 13.57
CA ALA A 2 -56.42 -5.09 12.81
C ALA A 2 -55.62 -3.79 12.88
N LEU A 3 -54.37 -3.87 13.35
CA LEU A 3 -53.43 -2.75 13.33
C LEU A 3 -52.75 -2.73 11.96
N LEU A 4 -53.00 -1.66 11.18
CA LEU A 4 -52.27 -1.40 9.95
C LEU A 4 -50.86 -0.92 10.32
N SER A 5 -49.86 -1.80 10.27
CA SER A 5 -48.46 -1.36 10.26
C SER A 5 -48.16 -0.79 8.87
N GLY A 6 -48.16 0.53 8.75
CA GLY A 6 -47.70 1.23 7.55
C GLY A 6 -46.24 0.89 7.24
N CYS A 7 -45.87 0.89 5.96
CA CYS A 7 -44.49 0.67 5.51
C CYS A 7 -43.54 1.72 6.12
N ALA A 8 -42.86 1.35 7.19
CA ALA A 8 -41.76 2.14 7.73
C ALA A 8 -40.55 1.99 6.80
N LYS A 9 -39.97 3.11 6.36
CA LYS A 9 -38.66 3.10 5.70
C LYS A 9 -37.65 2.50 6.66
N SER A 10 -36.86 1.53 6.21
CA SER A 10 -35.77 0.97 6.99
C SER A 10 -34.85 2.10 7.44
N GLN A 11 -34.60 2.18 8.75
CA GLN A 11 -33.62 3.13 9.27
C GLN A 11 -32.23 2.66 8.84
N ILE A 12 -31.46 3.55 8.20
CA ILE A 12 -30.06 3.28 7.87
C ILE A 12 -29.29 3.32 9.20
N GLN A 13 -28.88 2.14 9.67
CA GLN A 13 -28.03 2.02 10.84
C GLN A 13 -26.58 2.08 10.39
N TYR A 14 -25.89 3.17 10.75
CA TYR A 14 -24.45 3.27 10.54
C TYR A 14 -23.75 2.50 11.67
N GLU A 15 -23.23 1.33 11.35
CA GLU A 15 -22.39 0.57 12.26
C GLU A 15 -20.95 1.03 12.09
N ALA A 16 -20.32 1.46 13.18
CA ALA A 16 -18.91 1.77 13.17
C ALA A 16 -18.12 0.47 13.03
N ILE A 17 -17.67 0.16 11.81
CA ILE A 17 -16.83 -1.00 11.55
C ILE A 17 -15.53 -0.81 12.32
N LYS A 18 -15.31 -1.64 13.35
CA LYS A 18 -14.06 -1.67 14.08
C LYS A 18 -12.99 -2.24 13.16
N VAL A 19 -12.19 -1.36 12.56
CA VAL A 19 -11.02 -1.76 11.79
C VAL A 19 -10.00 -2.30 12.79
N ASN A 20 -9.86 -3.62 12.85
CA ASN A 20 -9.03 -4.29 13.86
C ASN A 20 -7.53 -3.98 13.72
N GLN A 21 -7.07 -3.47 12.57
CA GLN A 21 -5.65 -3.25 12.29
C GLN A 21 -5.44 -1.94 11.51
N LEU A 22 -4.48 -1.12 11.96
CA LEU A 22 -4.07 0.07 11.22
C LEU A 22 -3.63 -0.32 9.80
N PRO A 23 -4.07 0.37 8.74
CA PRO A 23 -3.67 0.06 7.37
C PRO A 23 -2.16 0.22 7.20
N ILE A 24 -1.59 -0.51 6.22
CA ILE A 24 -0.19 -0.31 5.84
C ILE A 24 -0.02 1.15 5.39
N PRO A 25 1.03 1.86 5.85
CA PRO A 25 1.32 3.22 5.38
C PRO A 25 1.39 3.28 3.86
N ALA A 26 0.69 4.24 3.25
CA ALA A 26 0.62 4.39 1.80
C ALA A 26 2.00 4.57 1.13
N SER A 27 2.98 5.13 1.85
CA SER A 27 4.37 5.24 1.39
C SER A 27 5.06 3.89 1.16
N LEU A 28 4.67 2.85 1.90
CA LEU A 28 5.19 1.49 1.69
C LEU A 28 4.55 0.81 0.46
N LEU A 29 3.36 1.27 0.07
CA LEU A 29 2.60 0.74 -1.07
C LEU A 29 2.81 1.53 -2.36
N SER A 30 3.60 2.61 -2.34
CA SER A 30 3.89 3.35 -3.56
C SER A 30 4.66 2.49 -4.56
N GLU A 31 4.64 2.86 -5.83
CA GLU A 31 5.44 2.18 -6.84
C GLU A 31 6.94 2.34 -6.58
N CYS A 32 7.73 1.40 -7.10
CA CYS A 32 9.18 1.49 -7.12
C CYS A 32 9.65 2.58 -8.10
N PRO A 33 10.62 3.44 -7.73
CA PRO A 33 11.13 4.45 -8.65
C PRO A 33 11.89 3.78 -9.79
N VAL A 34 11.43 3.96 -11.03
CA VAL A 34 12.12 3.43 -12.22
C VAL A 34 12.97 4.54 -12.82
N PRO A 35 14.30 4.37 -12.96
CA PRO A 35 15.14 5.39 -13.57
C PRO A 35 14.86 5.52 -15.07
N ILE A 36 15.04 6.75 -15.58
CA ILE A 36 14.88 7.05 -17.00
C ILE A 36 16.07 6.46 -17.76
N ILE A 37 15.79 5.63 -18.77
CA ILE A 37 16.82 5.12 -19.66
C ILE A 37 17.01 6.11 -20.81
N PRO A 38 18.21 6.71 -20.97
CA PRO A 38 18.46 7.64 -22.05
C PRO A 38 18.52 6.91 -23.41
N LYS A 39 18.09 7.59 -24.47
CA LYS A 39 18.11 7.03 -25.84
C LYS A 39 19.53 6.74 -26.33
N GLU A 40 20.46 7.62 -25.99
CA GLU A 40 21.89 7.48 -26.26
C GLU A 40 22.62 7.48 -24.92
N MET A 41 23.61 6.60 -24.77
CA MET A 41 24.28 6.36 -23.50
C MET A 41 25.78 6.18 -23.70
N THR A 42 26.58 6.97 -22.98
CA THR A 42 28.01 6.70 -22.85
C THR A 42 28.24 5.56 -21.85
N TYR A 43 29.45 5.00 -21.81
CA TYR A 43 29.80 4.05 -20.76
C TYR A 43 29.62 4.64 -19.34
N GLY A 44 29.92 5.93 -19.16
CA GLY A 44 29.72 6.62 -17.89
C GLY A 44 28.26 6.69 -17.47
N ASP A 45 27.35 7.00 -18.41
CA ASP A 45 25.92 7.05 -18.08
C ASP A 45 25.37 5.64 -17.76
N SER A 46 25.93 4.59 -18.36
CA SER A 46 25.60 3.20 -17.99
C SER A 46 25.96 2.87 -16.56
N VAL A 47 27.14 3.30 -16.10
CA VAL A 47 27.55 3.12 -14.70
C VAL A 47 26.61 3.87 -13.76
N LEU A 48 26.25 5.13 -14.09
CA LEU A 48 25.33 5.92 -13.30
C LEU A 48 23.91 5.33 -13.26
N LEU A 49 23.44 4.81 -14.40
CA LEU A 49 22.15 4.14 -14.50
C LEU A 49 22.11 2.87 -13.63
N ASN A 50 23.17 2.05 -13.65
CA ASN A 50 23.26 0.87 -12.80
C ASN A 50 23.28 1.23 -11.31
N LEU A 51 23.99 2.29 -10.92
CA LEU A 51 23.96 2.79 -9.55
C LEU A 51 22.55 3.19 -9.13
N THR A 52 21.86 3.97 -9.97
CA THR A 52 20.50 4.43 -9.69
C THR A 52 19.50 3.27 -9.60
N LEU A 53 19.69 2.24 -10.43
CA LEU A 53 18.92 1.00 -10.37
C LEU A 53 19.13 0.25 -9.05
N LEU A 54 20.37 0.15 -8.58
CA LEU A 54 20.67 -0.51 -7.31
C LEU A 54 20.03 0.22 -6.13
N ASP A 55 20.07 1.56 -6.12
CA ASP A 55 19.43 2.37 -5.08
C ASP A 55 17.90 2.17 -5.06
N SER A 56 17.26 2.17 -6.23
CA SER A 56 15.83 1.89 -6.36
C SER A 56 15.45 0.49 -5.83
N ILE A 57 16.26 -0.52 -6.16
CA ILE A 57 16.05 -1.89 -5.70
C ILE A 57 16.18 -1.98 -4.17
N ASP A 58 17.17 -1.30 -3.58
CA ASP A 58 17.32 -1.30 -2.13
C ASP A 58 16.15 -0.62 -1.42
N GLU A 59 15.69 0.53 -1.93
CA GLU A 59 14.50 1.22 -1.40
C GLU A 59 13.28 0.29 -1.41
N CYS A 60 13.02 -0.37 -2.54
CA CYS A 60 11.89 -1.27 -2.70
C CYS A 60 11.97 -2.51 -1.80
N ASN A 61 13.15 -3.12 -1.71
CA ASN A 61 13.36 -4.21 -0.77
C ASN A 61 13.20 -3.75 0.68
N GLY A 62 13.58 -2.52 1.00
CA GLY A 62 13.30 -1.89 2.29
C GLY A 62 11.82 -1.80 2.60
N LYS A 63 11.01 -1.36 1.63
CA LYS A 63 9.55 -1.31 1.76
C LYS A 63 8.94 -2.69 1.96
N LEU A 64 9.39 -3.70 1.21
CA LEU A 64 8.94 -5.08 1.39
C LEU A 64 9.25 -5.59 2.80
N ARG A 65 10.47 -5.40 3.29
CA ARG A 65 10.86 -5.76 4.67
C ARG A 65 9.96 -5.09 5.71
N ALA A 66 9.66 -3.81 5.53
CA ALA A 66 8.79 -3.07 6.44
C ALA A 66 7.35 -3.62 6.43
N ILE A 67 6.80 -3.92 5.25
CA ILE A 67 5.48 -4.56 5.12
C ILE A 67 5.47 -5.91 5.80
N THR A 68 6.46 -6.76 5.53
CA THR A 68 6.59 -8.09 6.16
C THR A 68 6.62 -7.97 7.69
N ALA A 69 7.41 -7.05 8.25
CA ALA A 69 7.46 -6.83 9.69
C ALA A 69 6.12 -6.36 10.28
N ILE A 70 5.35 -5.54 9.56
CA ILE A 70 3.99 -5.14 9.97
C ILE A 70 3.05 -6.34 10.01
N GLU A 71 3.05 -7.16 8.97
CA GLU A 71 2.19 -8.35 8.88
C GLU A 71 2.59 -9.41 9.92
N GLU A 72 3.89 -9.62 10.16
CA GLU A 72 4.37 -10.51 11.22
C GLU A 72 3.86 -10.06 12.59
N ASN A 73 3.93 -8.75 12.90
CA ASN A 73 3.39 -8.22 14.14
C ASN A 73 1.88 -8.39 14.28
N ARG A 74 1.12 -8.41 13.17
CA ARG A 74 -0.32 -8.69 13.15
C ARG A 74 -0.64 -10.17 13.34
N SER A 75 0.27 -11.05 12.92
CA SER A 75 0.11 -12.50 13.04
C SER A 75 0.47 -13.04 14.44
N LYS A 76 1.09 -12.22 15.29
CA LYS A 76 1.38 -12.58 16.68
C LYS A 76 0.07 -12.71 17.47
N PRO A 77 -0.08 -13.78 18.28
CA PRO A 77 -1.27 -14.02 19.08
C PRO A 77 -1.49 -12.96 20.16
#